data_AF-A0A351GLX0-F1
#
_entry.id   AF-A0A351GLX0-F1
#
_cell.length_a   1.000
_cell.length_b   1.000
_cell.length_c   1.000
_cell.angle_alpha   90.00
_cell.angle_beta   90.00
_cell.angle_gamma   90.00
#
_symmetry.space_group_name_H-M   'P 1'
#
loop_
_entity.id
_entity.type
_entity.pdbx_description
1 polymer ?
#
loop_
_entity_poly.entity_id
_entity_poly.type
_entity_poly.pdbx_seq_one_letter_code
_entity_poly.pdbx_strand_id
1 'polypeptide(L)'
;MKTVDVNLGERAYQIHIGSGLIANATGFIAPLLKRQRVAIVTDENVATLHLNTLVEGLEGAGISTASLTLPAGESTKSWPHFERTVEWLLSEKIERRDIVIALGGGVIGDLVGFAAAVLRRGIRFVQMPTSLLAQVDSSVGGKTGINAPHGKNLIGAFHQPSMVLADIDVLDTLTPRDFLAGYGEVVKYGLLGNEAFFEWLEEHGPALAKGDKEARAEAVRISCQMKA
;
A
#
# COMPACT_ATOMS: atom_id res chain seq x y z
N MET A 1 4.43 11.18 -13.25
CA MET A 1 4.90 10.52 -12.00
C MET A 1 5.28 11.60 -11.00
N LYS A 2 4.75 11.52 -9.78
CA LYS A 2 5.01 12.43 -8.66
C LYS A 2 5.74 11.65 -7.56
N THR A 3 6.51 12.34 -6.72
CA THR A 3 7.22 11.72 -5.59
C THR A 3 7.06 12.58 -4.33
N VAL A 4 6.84 11.92 -3.19
CA VAL A 4 6.80 12.54 -1.87
C VAL A 4 7.87 11.88 -1.00
N ASP A 5 8.79 12.69 -0.47
CA ASP A 5 9.81 12.25 0.47
C ASP A 5 9.26 12.29 1.90
N VAL A 6 9.24 11.15 2.59
CA VAL A 6 8.81 11.05 3.99
C VAL A 6 10.05 11.11 4.88
N ASN A 7 10.32 12.28 5.45
CA ASN A 7 11.57 12.59 6.15
C ASN A 7 11.57 12.10 7.61
N LEU A 8 11.84 10.81 7.82
CA LEU A 8 11.88 10.17 9.16
C LEU A 8 13.30 9.79 9.62
N GLY A 9 14.30 10.56 9.22
CA GLY A 9 15.72 10.30 9.50
C GLY A 9 16.20 9.03 8.83
N GLU A 10 16.81 8.11 9.60
CA GLU A 10 17.29 6.80 9.09
C GLU A 10 16.18 5.92 8.50
N ARG A 11 14.90 6.26 8.75
CA ARG A 11 13.72 5.53 8.25
C ARG A 11 13.03 6.27 7.10
N ALA A 12 13.72 7.21 6.46
CA ALA A 12 13.18 7.93 5.32
C ALA A 12 12.84 6.96 4.18
N TYR A 13 11.73 7.24 3.50
CA TYR A 13 11.29 6.48 2.33
C TYR A 13 10.55 7.39 1.36
N GLN A 14 10.38 6.91 0.14
CA GLN A 14 9.68 7.64 -0.91
C GLN A 14 8.32 7.00 -1.21
N ILE A 15 7.37 7.87 -1.53
CA ILE A 15 6.08 7.50 -2.11
C ILE A 15 6.12 7.89 -3.58
N HIS A 16 6.08 6.90 -4.47
CA HIS A 16 5.96 7.13 -5.91
C HIS A 16 4.49 7.04 -6.30
N ILE A 17 4.01 8.04 -7.03
CA ILE A 17 2.59 8.20 -7.39
C ILE A 17 2.48 8.39 -8.90
N GLY A 18 1.66 7.59 -9.57
CA GLY A 18 1.48 7.70 -11.01
C GLY A 18 0.83 6.46 -11.62
N SER A 19 0.68 6.45 -12.94
CA SER A 19 0.11 5.32 -13.70
C SER A 19 1.13 4.23 -13.99
N GLY A 20 0.67 2.99 -14.08
CA GLY A 20 1.44 1.83 -14.50
C GLY A 20 2.59 1.44 -13.55
N LEU A 21 2.56 1.88 -12.30
CA LEU A 21 3.60 1.55 -11.31
C LEU A 21 3.62 0.07 -10.94
N ILE A 22 2.48 -0.63 -10.96
CA ILE A 22 2.44 -2.08 -10.69
C ILE A 22 3.15 -2.84 -11.81
N ALA A 23 2.81 -2.54 -13.07
CA ALA A 23 3.43 -3.19 -14.23
C ALA A 23 4.93 -2.91 -14.31
N ASN A 24 5.36 -1.72 -13.87
CA ASN A 24 6.76 -1.28 -13.90
C ASN A 24 7.46 -1.41 -12.53
N ALA A 25 6.90 -2.17 -11.59
CA ALA A 25 7.39 -2.25 -10.22
C ALA A 25 8.85 -2.73 -10.13
N THR A 26 9.29 -3.54 -11.10
CA THR A 26 10.67 -4.02 -11.23
C THR A 26 11.71 -2.91 -11.13
N GLY A 27 11.49 -1.78 -11.80
CA GLY A 27 12.44 -0.66 -11.79
C GLY A 27 12.68 -0.08 -10.40
N PHE A 28 11.68 -0.18 -9.51
CA PHE A 28 11.73 0.29 -8.14
C PHE A 28 12.22 -0.79 -7.17
N ILE A 29 11.81 -2.04 -7.39
CA ILE A 29 12.04 -3.14 -6.47
C ILE A 29 13.42 -3.77 -6.67
N ALA A 30 13.87 -3.96 -7.92
CA ALA A 30 15.13 -4.64 -8.22
C ALA A 30 16.35 -4.02 -7.49
N PRO A 31 16.51 -2.68 -7.40
CA PRO A 31 17.61 -2.07 -6.65
C PRO A 31 17.62 -2.39 -5.15
N LEU A 32 16.47 -2.76 -4.58
CA LEU A 32 16.35 -3.14 -3.17
C LEU A 32 16.81 -4.58 -2.94
N LEU A 33 16.79 -5.44 -3.96
CA LEU A 33 16.96 -6.88 -3.81
C LEU A 33 18.42 -7.31 -3.66
N LYS A 34 18.67 -8.19 -2.68
CA LYS A 34 19.94 -8.94 -2.58
C LYS A 34 19.83 -10.33 -3.20
N ARG A 35 18.64 -10.92 -3.14
CA ARG A 35 18.24 -12.14 -3.83
C ARG A 35 17.16 -11.74 -4.82
N GLN A 36 17.21 -12.27 -6.05
CA GLN A 36 16.22 -11.98 -7.09
C GLN A 36 14.89 -12.68 -6.80
N ARG A 37 14.26 -12.33 -5.67
CA ARG A 37 12.98 -12.88 -5.25
C ARG A 37 12.19 -11.90 -4.38
N VAL A 38 10.87 -12.03 -4.41
CA VAL A 38 9.95 -11.33 -3.48
C VAL A 38 8.82 -12.26 -3.05
N ALA A 39 8.26 -11.99 -1.87
CA ALA A 39 7.00 -12.56 -1.43
C ALA A 39 5.91 -11.49 -1.54
N ILE A 40 4.75 -11.84 -2.10
CA ILE A 40 3.61 -10.94 -2.29
C ILE A 40 2.47 -11.42 -1.40
N VAL A 41 1.85 -10.52 -0.64
CA VAL A 41 0.64 -10.82 0.14
C VAL A 41 -0.47 -9.88 -0.34
N THR A 42 -1.63 -10.45 -0.65
CA THR A 42 -2.79 -9.76 -1.22
C THR A 42 -4.10 -10.37 -0.71
N ASP A 43 -5.22 -9.69 -0.95
CA ASP A 43 -6.55 -10.29 -0.83
C ASP A 43 -7.07 -10.86 -2.16
N GLU A 44 -8.13 -11.66 -2.10
CA GLU A 44 -8.78 -12.33 -3.24
C GLU A 44 -9.26 -11.37 -4.35
N ASN A 45 -9.81 -10.20 -3.98
CA ASN A 45 -10.32 -9.24 -4.95
C ASN A 45 -9.16 -8.61 -5.73
N VAL A 46 -8.14 -8.15 -5.00
CA VAL A 46 -6.95 -7.53 -5.58
C VAL A 46 -6.11 -8.55 -6.34
N ALA A 47 -6.05 -9.80 -5.88
CA ALA A 47 -5.36 -10.89 -6.57
C ALA A 47 -5.94 -11.11 -7.97
N THR A 48 -7.27 -11.17 -8.07
CA THR A 48 -7.98 -11.39 -9.33
C THR A 48 -7.71 -10.28 -10.35
N LEU A 49 -7.53 -9.03 -9.88
CA LEU A 49 -7.42 -7.85 -10.74
C LEU A 49 -5.98 -7.46 -11.08
N HIS A 50 -5.06 -7.54 -10.13
CA HIS A 50 -3.77 -6.83 -10.20
C HIS A 50 -2.54 -7.70 -9.95
N LEU A 51 -2.69 -8.88 -9.32
CA LEU A 51 -1.54 -9.72 -8.97
C LEU A 51 -0.79 -10.23 -10.20
N ASN A 52 -1.51 -10.69 -11.23
CA ASN A 52 -0.87 -11.23 -12.44
C ASN A 52 0.02 -10.19 -13.12
N THR A 53 -0.46 -8.94 -13.24
CA THR A 53 0.31 -7.82 -13.78
C THR A 53 1.62 -7.58 -13.01
N LEU A 54 1.58 -7.65 -11.68
CA LEU A 54 2.77 -7.51 -10.84
C LEU A 54 3.75 -8.67 -11.04
N VAL A 55 3.22 -9.90 -11.03
CA VAL A 55 4.01 -11.13 -11.19
C VAL A 55 4.71 -11.15 -12.55
N GLU A 56 3.97 -10.89 -13.64
CA GLU A 56 4.54 -10.85 -15.00
C GLU A 56 5.64 -9.79 -15.12
N GLY A 57 5.44 -8.60 -14.54
CA GLY A 57 6.45 -7.54 -14.56
C GLY A 57 7.73 -7.91 -13.83
N LEU A 58 7.63 -8.59 -12.68
CA LEU A 58 8.76 -9.03 -11.88
C LEU A 58 9.48 -10.25 -12.47
N GLU A 59 8.73 -11.27 -12.84
CA GLU A 59 9.28 -12.52 -13.39
C GLU A 59 9.88 -12.33 -14.78
N GLY A 60 9.29 -11.43 -15.60
CA GLY A 60 9.88 -11.03 -16.88
C GLY A 60 11.27 -10.40 -16.76
N ALA A 61 11.63 -9.90 -15.56
CA ALA A 61 12.94 -9.39 -15.24
C ALA A 61 13.83 -10.37 -14.44
N GLY A 62 13.40 -11.62 -14.30
CA GLY A 62 14.14 -12.67 -13.59
C GLY A 62 14.02 -12.60 -12.06
N ILE A 63 13.05 -11.86 -11.51
CA ILE A 63 12.76 -11.83 -10.08
C ILE A 63 11.71 -12.90 -9.77
N SER A 64 12.09 -13.95 -9.06
CA SER A 64 11.14 -15.02 -8.67
C SER A 64 10.08 -14.50 -7.71
N THR A 65 8.82 -14.86 -7.91
CA THR A 65 7.72 -14.46 -7.02
C THR A 65 7.10 -15.65 -6.31
N ALA A 66 6.56 -15.40 -5.11
CA ALA A 66 5.64 -16.28 -4.42
C ALA A 66 4.53 -15.43 -3.83
N SER A 67 3.27 -15.86 -3.94
CA SER A 67 2.11 -15.07 -3.49
C SER A 67 1.24 -15.81 -2.48
N LEU A 68 0.83 -15.11 -1.42
CA LEU A 68 -0.22 -15.53 -0.50
C LEU A 68 -1.47 -14.68 -0.71
N THR A 69 -2.56 -15.36 -1.05
CA THR A 69 -3.89 -14.74 -1.15
C THR A 69 -4.69 -15.02 0.12
N LEU A 70 -5.20 -13.95 0.74
CA LEU A 70 -6.05 -13.97 1.92
C LEU A 70 -7.50 -13.60 1.55
N PRO A 71 -8.50 -13.96 2.37
CA PRO A 71 -9.86 -13.48 2.17
C PRO A 71 -9.93 -11.95 2.13
N ALA A 72 -10.86 -11.39 1.36
CA ALA A 72 -11.09 -9.96 1.34
C ALA A 72 -11.90 -9.48 2.56
N GLY A 73 -11.65 -8.24 3.01
CA GLY A 73 -12.44 -7.56 4.03
C GLY A 73 -11.78 -7.41 5.40
N GLU A 74 -12.40 -6.59 6.25
CA GLU A 74 -11.85 -6.16 7.55
C GLU A 74 -11.60 -7.33 8.52
N SER A 75 -12.35 -8.43 8.42
CA SER A 75 -12.17 -9.63 9.26
C SER A 75 -10.82 -10.32 9.04
N THR A 76 -10.21 -10.11 7.88
CA THR A 76 -8.86 -10.60 7.56
C THR A 76 -7.82 -9.99 8.49
N LYS A 77 -8.10 -8.82 9.06
CA LYS A 77 -7.22 -8.13 9.99
C LYS A 77 -7.26 -8.74 11.39
N SER A 78 -6.85 -10.00 11.55
CA SER A 78 -7.01 -10.79 12.78
C SER A 78 -5.85 -11.76 13.03
N TRP A 79 -5.79 -12.31 14.26
CA TRP A 79 -4.76 -13.27 14.66
C TRP A 79 -4.60 -14.47 13.72
N PRO A 80 -5.67 -15.17 13.29
CA PRO A 80 -5.53 -16.34 12.42
C PRO A 80 -4.86 -16.01 11.08
N HIS A 81 -5.19 -14.86 10.48
CA HIS A 81 -4.61 -14.45 9.21
C HIS A 81 -3.23 -13.83 9.37
N PHE A 82 -2.95 -13.18 10.50
CA PHE A 82 -1.59 -12.76 10.86
C PHE A 82 -0.67 -13.98 11.02
N GLU A 83 -1.08 -14.99 11.80
CA GLU A 83 -0.33 -16.23 12.00
C GLU A 83 -0.07 -16.92 10.66
N ARG A 84 -1.11 -17.12 9.85
CA ARG A 84 -0.99 -17.69 8.50
C ARG A 84 0.02 -16.93 7.64
N THR A 85 0.03 -15.60 7.72
CA THR A 85 0.96 -14.76 6.94
C THR A 85 2.39 -14.92 7.43
N VAL A 86 2.62 -14.92 8.74
CA VAL A 86 3.96 -15.10 9.33
C VAL A 86 4.51 -16.49 9.02
N GLU A 87 3.72 -17.54 9.21
CA GLU A 87 4.10 -18.93 8.93
C GLU A 87 4.40 -19.16 7.45
N TRP A 88 3.59 -18.59 6.56
CA TRP A 88 3.85 -18.67 5.12
C TRP A 88 5.16 -17.95 4.73
N LEU A 89 5.43 -16.76 5.26
CA LEU A 89 6.70 -16.07 5.01
C LEU A 89 7.91 -16.89 5.51
N LEU A 90 7.75 -17.62 6.62
CA LEU A 90 8.76 -18.55 7.14
C LEU A 90 8.94 -19.77 6.23
N SER A 91 7.85 -20.37 5.73
CA SER A 91 7.92 -21.51 4.80
C SER A 91 8.57 -21.13 3.48
N GLU A 92 8.32 -19.89 3.02
CA GLU A 92 9.01 -19.28 1.87
C GLU A 92 10.47 -18.91 2.18
N LYS A 93 10.99 -19.17 3.38
CA LYS A 93 12.38 -18.89 3.77
C LYS A 93 12.74 -17.41 3.58
N ILE A 94 11.81 -16.50 3.86
CA ILE A 94 12.08 -15.06 3.80
C ILE A 94 13.12 -14.70 4.86
N GLU A 95 14.15 -13.97 4.42
CA GLU A 95 15.25 -13.51 5.25
C GLU A 95 15.14 -12.01 5.56
N ARG A 96 15.96 -11.51 6.50
CA ARG A 96 15.92 -10.13 6.97
C ARG A 96 16.11 -9.08 5.87
N ARG A 97 16.85 -9.43 4.82
CA ARG A 97 17.14 -8.57 3.66
C ARG A 97 16.26 -8.89 2.45
N ASP A 98 15.31 -9.82 2.55
CA ASP A 98 14.33 -10.00 1.47
C ASP A 98 13.26 -8.90 1.55
N ILE A 99 12.45 -8.79 0.49
CA ILE A 99 11.35 -7.83 0.39
C ILE A 99 10.03 -8.59 0.36
N VAL A 100 9.11 -8.17 1.23
CA VAL A 100 7.70 -8.55 1.18
C VAL A 100 6.89 -7.41 0.56
N ILE A 101 5.97 -7.71 -0.34
CA ILE A 101 5.09 -6.74 -0.98
C ILE A 101 3.70 -6.88 -0.38
N ALA A 102 3.16 -5.79 0.16
CA ALA A 102 1.77 -5.68 0.55
C ALA A 102 0.98 -5.09 -0.63
N LEU A 103 0.32 -5.94 -1.42
CA LEU A 103 -0.51 -5.52 -2.55
C LEU A 103 -1.97 -5.53 -2.12
N GLY A 104 -2.57 -4.37 -1.87
CA GLY A 104 -3.95 -4.31 -1.42
C GLY A 104 -4.37 -3.01 -0.78
N GLY A 105 -5.59 -2.97 -0.23
CA GLY A 105 -6.06 -1.84 0.58
C GLY A 105 -5.41 -1.78 1.97
N GLY A 106 -5.93 -0.89 2.83
CA GLY A 106 -5.38 -0.66 4.18
C GLY A 106 -5.36 -1.91 5.07
N VAL A 107 -6.31 -2.84 4.89
CA VAL A 107 -6.35 -4.12 5.62
C VAL A 107 -5.09 -4.95 5.37
N ILE A 108 -4.75 -5.17 4.09
CA ILE A 108 -3.55 -5.93 3.71
C ILE A 108 -2.30 -5.15 4.11
N GLY A 109 -2.27 -3.83 3.88
CA GLY A 109 -1.16 -2.97 4.29
C GLY A 109 -0.83 -3.09 5.78
N ASP A 110 -1.84 -2.99 6.65
CA ASP A 110 -1.66 -3.07 8.10
C ASP A 110 -1.23 -4.47 8.56
N LEU A 111 -1.86 -5.53 8.04
CA LEU A 111 -1.58 -6.90 8.43
C LEU A 111 -0.17 -7.31 7.99
N VAL A 112 0.21 -7.01 6.75
CA VAL A 112 1.53 -7.34 6.21
C VAL A 112 2.61 -6.47 6.83
N GLY A 113 2.33 -5.18 7.05
CA GLY A 113 3.25 -4.30 7.77
C GLY A 113 3.53 -4.79 9.20
N PHE A 114 2.52 -5.30 9.89
CA PHE A 114 2.70 -5.86 11.23
C PHE A 114 3.44 -7.20 11.20
N ALA A 115 3.12 -8.08 10.23
CA ALA A 115 3.88 -9.31 10.01
C ALA A 115 5.35 -9.02 9.71
N ALA A 116 5.64 -7.97 8.91
CA ALA A 116 6.99 -7.53 8.61
C ALA A 116 7.73 -6.96 9.83
N ALA A 117 7.02 -6.29 10.74
CA ALA A 117 7.59 -5.78 11.98
C ALA A 117 8.02 -6.89 12.94
N VAL A 118 7.22 -7.96 13.02
CA VAL A 118 7.43 -9.07 13.96
C VAL A 118 8.39 -10.13 13.40
N LEU A 119 8.25 -10.49 12.12
CA LEU A 119 9.04 -11.56 11.52
C LEU A 119 10.53 -11.23 11.62
N ARG A 120 11.31 -12.15 12.21
CA ARG A 120 12.75 -11.98 12.46
C ARG A 120 13.11 -10.64 13.13
N ARG A 121 12.18 -10.08 13.92
CA ARG A 121 12.29 -8.78 14.60
C ARG A 121 12.47 -7.60 13.62
N GLY A 122 11.86 -7.68 12.45
CA GLY A 122 11.88 -6.65 11.43
C GLY A 122 12.53 -7.13 10.14
N ILE A 123 11.70 -7.33 9.13
CA ILE A 123 12.09 -7.47 7.73
C ILE A 123 11.64 -6.22 6.94
N ARG A 124 12.13 -6.10 5.71
CA ARG A 124 11.74 -5.01 4.81
C ARG A 124 10.46 -5.37 4.06
N PHE A 125 9.64 -4.37 3.82
CA PHE A 125 8.44 -4.50 3.00
C PHE A 125 8.20 -3.26 2.14
N VAL A 126 7.46 -3.44 1.05
CA VAL A 126 6.99 -2.38 0.15
C VAL A 126 5.48 -2.37 0.19
N GLN A 127 4.87 -1.17 0.28
CA GLN A 127 3.42 -1.04 0.14
C GLN A 127 3.05 -0.72 -1.30
N MET A 128 2.05 -1.41 -1.81
CA MET A 128 1.40 -1.13 -3.09
C MET A 128 -0.10 -0.93 -2.83
N PRO A 129 -0.50 0.22 -2.28
CA PRO A 129 -1.87 0.50 -1.87
C PRO A 129 -2.83 0.57 -3.07
N THR A 130 -3.90 -0.23 -3.05
CA THR A 130 -4.86 -0.35 -4.17
C THR A 130 -6.21 0.31 -3.94
N SER A 131 -6.42 0.96 -2.78
CA SER A 131 -7.58 1.82 -2.54
C SER A 131 -7.16 3.28 -2.38
N LEU A 132 -8.02 4.23 -2.76
CA LEU A 132 -7.73 5.65 -2.57
C LEU A 132 -7.48 5.95 -1.09
N LEU A 133 -8.29 5.37 -0.20
CA LEU A 133 -8.12 5.48 1.24
C LEU A 133 -6.71 5.04 1.70
N ALA A 134 -6.24 3.90 1.22
CA ALA A 134 -4.91 3.40 1.58
C ALA A 134 -3.80 4.28 0.98
N GLN A 135 -3.99 4.80 -0.23
CA GLN A 135 -3.02 5.68 -0.89
C GLN A 135 -2.83 6.99 -0.13
N VAL A 136 -3.91 7.59 0.41
CA VAL A 136 -3.87 8.92 1.04
C VAL A 136 -3.76 8.91 2.56
N ASP A 137 -3.97 7.75 3.19
CA ASP A 137 -3.91 7.61 4.64
C ASP A 137 -2.96 6.47 5.02
N SER A 138 -3.35 5.21 4.83
CA SER A 138 -2.60 4.05 5.39
C SER A 138 -1.14 3.92 4.94
N SER A 139 -0.79 4.47 3.77
CA SER A 139 0.57 4.43 3.21
C SER A 139 1.57 5.36 3.91
N VAL A 140 1.09 6.28 4.76
CA VAL A 140 1.92 7.27 5.46
C VAL A 140 1.80 7.10 6.98
N GLY A 141 2.93 7.10 7.68
CA GLY A 141 3.00 7.11 9.15
C GLY A 141 3.36 5.79 9.82
N GLY A 142 3.48 4.69 9.06
CA GLY A 142 4.03 3.40 9.53
C GLY A 142 3.25 2.71 10.64
N LYS A 143 1.99 3.12 10.89
CA LYS A 143 1.09 2.37 11.76
C LYS A 143 0.71 1.08 11.05
N THR A 144 0.85 -0.05 11.74
CA THR A 144 0.51 -1.39 11.24
C THR A 144 -0.19 -2.14 12.36
N GLY A 145 -1.01 -3.14 12.05
CA GLY A 145 -1.61 -3.95 13.11
C GLY A 145 -2.74 -4.86 12.68
N ILE A 146 -3.40 -5.43 13.70
CA ILE A 146 -4.60 -6.25 13.60
C ILE A 146 -5.66 -5.86 14.62
N ASN A 147 -6.88 -6.32 14.38
CA ASN A 147 -8.00 -6.16 15.28
C ASN A 147 -7.99 -7.23 16.38
N ALA A 148 -8.47 -6.86 17.55
CA ALA A 148 -8.76 -7.77 18.66
C ALA A 148 -10.29 -7.88 18.85
N PRO A 149 -10.78 -8.94 19.52
CA PRO A 149 -12.20 -9.00 19.93
C PRO A 149 -12.66 -7.76 20.73
N HIS A 150 -11.71 -7.09 21.41
CA HIS A 150 -11.95 -5.90 22.23
C HIS A 150 -11.94 -4.58 21.44
N GLY A 151 -11.57 -4.59 20.15
CA GLY A 151 -11.54 -3.37 19.34
C GLY A 151 -10.59 -3.41 18.16
N LYS A 152 -10.76 -2.43 17.26
CA LYS A 152 -9.95 -2.29 16.05
C LYS A 152 -8.58 -1.70 16.35
N ASN A 153 -7.55 -2.15 15.62
CA ASN A 153 -6.21 -1.58 15.62
C ASN A 153 -5.53 -1.52 17.00
N LEU A 154 -5.94 -2.36 17.95
CA LEU A 154 -5.39 -2.36 19.31
C LEU A 154 -4.06 -3.12 19.44
N ILE A 155 -3.71 -3.92 18.43
CA ILE A 155 -2.50 -4.75 18.42
C ILE A 155 -1.72 -4.40 17.17
N GLY A 156 -0.47 -3.97 17.32
CA GLY A 156 0.31 -3.52 16.17
C GLY A 156 1.70 -3.03 16.51
N ALA A 157 2.36 -2.46 15.51
CA ALA A 157 3.68 -1.87 15.62
C ALA A 157 3.82 -0.65 14.72
N PHE A 158 4.75 0.24 15.08
CA PHE A 158 5.24 1.26 14.15
C PHE A 158 6.37 0.68 13.31
N HIS A 159 6.12 0.44 12.02
CA HIS A 159 7.07 -0.15 11.09
C HIS A 159 6.97 0.53 9.73
N GLN A 160 8.04 1.19 9.29
CA GLN A 160 8.05 1.97 8.06
C GLN A 160 8.33 1.05 6.85
N PRO A 161 7.66 1.27 5.70
CA PRO A 161 8.00 0.57 4.47
C PRO A 161 9.34 1.03 3.93
N SER A 162 9.95 0.23 3.06
CA SER A 162 11.11 0.65 2.27
C SER A 162 10.73 1.65 1.17
N MET A 163 9.50 1.55 0.66
CA MET A 163 8.88 2.52 -0.25
C MET A 163 7.37 2.25 -0.39
N VAL A 164 6.67 3.19 -1.00
CA VAL A 164 5.26 3.05 -1.39
C VAL A 164 5.14 3.28 -2.91
N LEU A 165 4.43 2.38 -3.60
CA LEU A 165 4.07 2.53 -5.01
C LEU A 165 2.54 2.72 -5.12
N ALA A 166 2.10 3.98 -5.19
CA ALA A 166 0.71 4.36 -5.33
C ALA A 166 0.33 4.47 -6.81
N ASP A 167 0.01 3.33 -7.41
CA ASP A 167 -0.49 3.27 -8.78
C ASP A 167 -1.91 3.84 -8.86
N ILE A 168 -2.14 4.85 -9.69
CA ILE A 168 -3.47 5.45 -9.84
C ILE A 168 -4.40 4.64 -10.77
N ASP A 169 -3.85 3.69 -11.52
CA ASP A 169 -4.63 2.89 -12.47
C ASP A 169 -5.50 1.85 -11.77
N VAL A 170 -5.04 1.32 -10.64
CA VAL A 170 -5.85 0.38 -9.83
C VAL A 170 -7.13 1.00 -9.29
N LEU A 171 -7.18 2.33 -9.18
CA LEU A 171 -8.35 3.06 -8.70
C LEU A 171 -9.53 2.97 -9.69
N ASP A 172 -9.29 2.63 -10.96
CA ASP A 172 -10.36 2.41 -11.97
C ASP A 172 -11.18 1.17 -11.67
N THR A 173 -10.63 0.23 -10.90
CA THR A 173 -11.30 -1.03 -10.54
C THR A 173 -12.08 -0.94 -9.23
N LEU A 174 -11.98 0.18 -8.51
CA LEU A 174 -12.73 0.39 -7.27
C LEU A 174 -14.21 0.60 -7.54
N THR A 175 -15.04 0.13 -6.63
CA THR A 175 -16.45 0.52 -6.64
C THR A 175 -16.56 2.03 -6.41
N PRO A 176 -17.60 2.71 -6.94
CA PRO A 176 -17.82 4.13 -6.67
C PRO A 176 -17.89 4.45 -5.17
N ARG A 177 -18.46 3.53 -4.38
CA ARG A 177 -18.56 3.68 -2.92
C ARG A 177 -17.18 3.68 -2.27
N ASP A 178 -16.30 2.75 -2.63
CA ASP A 178 -14.98 2.63 -2.02
C ASP A 178 -14.07 3.78 -2.44
N PHE A 179 -14.20 4.25 -3.69
CA PHE A 179 -13.53 5.47 -4.14
C PHE A 179 -13.97 6.68 -3.31
N LEU A 180 -15.29 6.90 -3.16
CA LEU A 180 -15.83 8.01 -2.38
C LEU A 180 -15.46 7.93 -0.89
N ALA A 181 -15.36 6.73 -0.33
CA ALA A 181 -14.88 6.54 1.03
C ALA A 181 -13.44 7.06 1.20
N GLY A 182 -12.56 6.77 0.24
CA GLY A 182 -11.20 7.34 0.21
C GLY A 182 -11.21 8.85 -0.05
N TYR A 183 -12.10 9.33 -0.91
CA TYR A 183 -12.24 10.75 -1.22
C TYR A 183 -12.64 11.57 0.01
N GLY A 184 -13.43 11.00 0.94
CA GLY A 184 -13.73 11.65 2.22
C GLY A 184 -12.47 12.01 3.02
N GLU A 185 -11.46 11.14 3.05
CA GLU A 185 -10.18 11.44 3.70
C GLU A 185 -9.36 12.48 2.93
N VAL A 186 -9.47 12.52 1.59
CA VAL A 186 -8.86 13.57 0.77
C VAL A 186 -9.42 14.95 1.14
N VAL A 187 -10.76 15.06 1.21
CA VAL A 187 -11.45 16.30 1.61
C VAL A 187 -11.11 16.71 3.04
N LYS A 188 -10.98 15.74 3.96
CA LYS A 188 -10.55 15.98 5.34
C LYS A 188 -9.24 16.76 5.39
N TYR A 189 -8.25 16.44 4.55
CA TYR A 189 -6.99 17.19 4.53
C TYR A 189 -7.18 18.64 4.12
N GLY A 190 -8.00 18.93 3.10
CA GLY A 190 -8.36 20.31 2.75
C GLY A 190 -8.97 21.07 3.94
N LEU A 191 -9.97 20.46 4.59
CA LEU A 191 -10.67 21.06 5.73
C LEU A 191 -9.81 21.24 6.99
N LEU A 192 -8.79 20.40 7.20
CA LEU A 192 -7.94 20.47 8.39
C LEU A 192 -6.90 21.58 8.36
N GLY A 193 -6.61 22.17 7.20
CA GLY A 193 -5.64 23.28 7.14
C GLY A 193 -5.06 23.61 5.76
N ASN A 194 -5.75 23.25 4.67
CA ASN A 194 -5.30 23.61 3.32
C ASN A 194 -6.49 24.07 2.48
N GLU A 195 -6.86 25.34 2.67
CA GLU A 195 -7.97 26.02 1.97
C GLU A 195 -7.81 25.93 0.45
N ALA A 196 -6.61 26.21 -0.08
CA ALA A 196 -6.34 26.12 -1.51
C ALA A 196 -6.55 24.70 -2.06
N PHE A 197 -6.22 23.66 -1.28
CA PHE A 197 -6.50 22.28 -1.69
C PHE A 197 -8.00 21.96 -1.60
N PHE A 198 -8.71 22.50 -0.61
CA PHE A 198 -10.16 22.34 -0.52
C PHE A 198 -10.87 22.98 -1.72
N GLU A 199 -10.54 24.22 -2.08
CA GLU A 199 -11.05 24.90 -3.29
C GLU A 199 -10.71 24.12 -4.57
N TRP A 200 -9.48 23.61 -4.67
CA TRP A 200 -9.06 22.78 -5.80
C TRP A 200 -9.91 21.50 -5.92
N LEU A 201 -10.28 20.87 -4.79
CA LEU A 201 -11.14 19.68 -4.76
C LEU A 201 -12.58 19.99 -5.17
N GLU A 202 -13.09 21.20 -4.90
CA GLU A 202 -14.42 21.63 -5.37
C GLU A 202 -14.48 21.66 -6.90
N GLU A 203 -13.40 22.14 -7.54
CA GLU A 203 -13.29 22.18 -9.00
C GLU A 203 -12.99 20.80 -9.62
N HIS A 204 -12.05 20.04 -9.04
CA HIS A 204 -11.50 18.83 -9.66
C HIS A 204 -12.13 17.51 -9.17
N GLY A 205 -12.93 17.54 -8.10
CA GLY A 205 -13.61 16.38 -7.52
C GLY A 205 -14.40 15.53 -8.52
N PRO A 206 -15.20 16.14 -9.42
CA PRO A 206 -15.91 15.39 -10.46
C PRO A 206 -14.98 14.68 -11.45
N ALA A 207 -13.84 15.28 -11.81
CA ALA A 207 -12.85 14.69 -12.72
C ALA A 207 -12.12 13.50 -12.05
N LEU A 208 -11.72 13.69 -10.79
CA LEU A 208 -11.17 12.65 -9.91
C LEU A 208 -12.05 11.40 -9.88
N ALA A 209 -13.34 11.58 -9.62
CA ALA A 209 -14.32 10.50 -9.56
C ALA A 209 -14.52 9.80 -10.91
N LYS A 210 -14.36 10.53 -12.03
CA LYS A 210 -14.50 10.02 -13.39
C LYS A 210 -13.26 9.34 -13.96
N GLY A 211 -12.16 9.27 -13.21
CA GLY A 211 -10.95 8.57 -13.67
C GLY A 211 -9.82 9.46 -14.15
N ASP A 212 -9.90 10.79 -13.97
CA ASP A 212 -8.81 11.67 -14.38
C ASP A 212 -7.52 11.34 -13.62
N LYS A 213 -6.50 10.95 -14.39
CA LYS A 213 -5.26 10.39 -13.86
C LYS A 213 -4.38 11.45 -13.19
N GLU A 214 -4.26 12.61 -13.81
CA GLU A 214 -3.43 13.69 -13.26
C GLU A 214 -4.06 14.27 -11.99
N ALA A 215 -5.38 14.46 -11.98
CA ALA A 215 -6.11 14.89 -10.80
C ALA A 215 -5.98 13.87 -9.67
N ARG A 216 -6.14 12.56 -9.94
CA ARG A 216 -5.94 11.49 -8.94
C ARG A 216 -4.52 11.49 -8.37
N ALA A 217 -3.51 11.57 -9.22
CA ALA A 217 -2.13 11.63 -8.78
C ALA A 217 -1.86 12.88 -7.91
N GLU A 218 -2.44 14.02 -8.27
CA GLU A 218 -2.27 15.27 -7.52
C GLU A 218 -2.97 15.23 -6.16
N ALA A 219 -4.20 14.74 -6.10
CA ALA A 219 -4.94 14.57 -4.85
C ALA A 219 -4.20 13.64 -3.89
N VAL A 220 -3.66 12.53 -4.39
CA VAL A 220 -2.83 11.60 -3.58
C VAL A 220 -1.54 12.29 -3.13
N ARG A 221 -0.84 13.00 -4.02
CA ARG A 221 0.41 13.72 -3.69
C ARG A 221 0.21 14.72 -2.55
N ILE A 222 -0.80 15.59 -2.67
CA ILE A 222 -1.08 16.61 -1.65
C ILE A 222 -1.49 15.95 -0.33
N SER A 223 -2.36 14.95 -0.38
CA SER A 223 -2.79 14.22 0.83
C SER A 223 -1.60 13.56 1.56
N CYS A 224 -0.72 12.89 0.82
CA CYS A 224 0.49 12.29 1.39
C CYS A 224 1.42 13.35 2.00
N GLN A 225 1.61 14.50 1.35
CA GLN A 225 2.42 15.60 1.89
C GLN A 225 1.85 16.20 3.18
N MET A 226 0.52 16.31 3.26
CA MET A 226 -0.13 16.84 4.46
C MET A 226 -0.05 15.87 5.65
N LYS A 227 0.13 14.57 5.38
CA LYS A 227 0.25 13.54 6.41
C LYS A 227 1.70 13.23 6.82
N ALA A 228 2.66 13.36 5.90
CA ALA A 228 4.08 13.05 6.10
C ALA A 228 4.75 14.01 7.08
#